data_AF-A0AAU5WIQ8-F1
#
_entry.id   AF-A0AAU5WIQ8-F1
#
_cell.length_a   1.000
_cell.length_b   1.000
_cell.length_c   1.000
_cell.angle_alpha   90.00
_cell.angle_beta   90.00
_cell.angle_gamma   90.00
#
_symmetry.space_group_name_H-M   'P 1'
#
loop_
_entity.id
_entity.type
_entity.pdbx_description
1 polymer ?
#
loop_
_entity_poly.entity_id
_entity_poly.type
_entity_poly.pdbx_seq_one_letter_code
_entity_poly.pdbx_strand_id
1 'polypeptide(L)'
;MPLPDTEPSPPLGDPGDPHRVLSDTDLLALMLFTVWATRTGRTLPPVPVADLTAEELEDFWADDQLEQPVRARVPAPRLGTDR
;
A
#
# COMPACT_ATOMS: atom_id res chain seq x y z
N MET A 1 2.52 5.06 -61.83
CA MET A 1 1.92 5.47 -60.55
C MET A 1 2.79 4.94 -59.43
N PRO A 2 3.31 5.78 -58.51
CA PRO A 2 3.95 5.28 -57.30
C PRO A 2 2.91 4.76 -56.30
N LEU A 3 3.23 3.69 -55.57
CA LEU A 3 2.41 3.10 -54.51
C LEU A 3 2.35 4.06 -53.30
N PRO A 4 1.24 4.13 -52.54
CA PRO A 4 1.20 4.92 -51.32
C PRO A 4 2.14 4.33 -50.28
N ASP A 5 2.89 5.19 -49.62
CA ASP A 5 3.73 4.88 -48.47
C ASP A 5 2.94 4.09 -47.42
N THR A 6 3.39 2.86 -47.15
CA THR A 6 2.94 2.11 -45.97
C THR A 6 3.40 2.88 -44.75
N GLU A 7 2.52 3.71 -44.20
CA GLU A 7 2.71 4.31 -42.88
C GLU A 7 3.02 3.19 -41.88
N PRO A 8 4.15 3.22 -41.15
CA PRO A 8 4.38 2.24 -40.09
C PRO A 8 3.34 2.52 -39.01
N SER A 9 2.36 1.62 -38.87
CA SER A 9 1.46 1.62 -37.71
C SER A 9 2.28 1.86 -36.44
N PRO A 10 1.86 2.79 -35.56
CA PRO A 10 2.48 2.89 -34.24
C PRO A 10 2.39 1.50 -33.58
N PRO A 11 3.40 1.08 -32.78
CA PRO A 11 3.24 -0.13 -32.00
C PRO A 11 1.97 0.05 -31.19
N LEU A 12 0.99 -0.80 -31.47
CA LEU A 12 -0.23 -0.93 -30.70
C LEU A 12 0.25 -1.17 -29.27
N GLY A 13 0.28 -0.11 -28.46
CA GLY A 13 0.60 -0.19 -27.04
C GLY A 13 -0.34 -1.23 -26.48
N ASP A 14 0.26 -2.32 -25.98
CA ASP A 14 -0.44 -3.54 -25.60
C ASP A 14 -1.60 -3.17 -24.66
N PRO A 15 -2.86 -3.31 -25.11
CA PRO A 15 -4.02 -2.95 -24.31
C PRO A 15 -4.32 -4.10 -23.36
N GLY A 16 -3.54 -4.16 -22.27
CA GLY A 16 -3.78 -5.05 -21.15
C GLY A 16 -2.66 -6.04 -20.95
N ASP A 17 -1.70 -5.65 -20.12
CA ASP A 17 -0.99 -6.63 -19.31
C ASP A 17 -1.78 -6.82 -18.00
N PRO A 18 -2.68 -7.82 -17.89
CA PRO A 18 -3.38 -8.14 -16.65
C PRO A 18 -2.44 -8.70 -15.57
N HIS A 19 -1.14 -8.82 -15.87
CA HIS A 19 -0.11 -9.31 -14.98
C HIS A 19 1.10 -8.38 -14.97
N ARG A 20 0.89 -7.06 -14.82
CA ARG A 20 1.97 -6.18 -14.36
C ARG A 20 2.53 -6.80 -13.08
N VAL A 21 3.69 -7.45 -13.22
CA VAL A 21 4.38 -8.10 -12.11
C VAL A 21 4.63 -6.99 -11.10
N LEU A 22 3.96 -7.07 -9.95
CA LEU A 22 4.17 -6.10 -8.88
C LEU A 22 5.66 -6.12 -8.56
N SER A 23 6.27 -4.94 -8.57
CA SER A 23 7.64 -4.82 -8.08
C SER A 23 7.67 -5.15 -6.59
N ASP A 24 8.84 -5.51 -6.07
CA ASP A 24 9.02 -5.68 -4.62
C ASP A 24 8.59 -4.43 -3.85
N THR A 25 8.79 -3.25 -4.43
CA THR A 25 8.33 -1.98 -3.89
C THR A 25 6.80 -1.89 -3.81
N ASP A 26 6.09 -2.33 -4.85
CA ASP A 26 4.62 -2.35 -4.86
C ASP A 26 4.07 -3.33 -3.81
N LEU A 27 4.73 -4.48 -3.64
CA LEU A 27 4.37 -5.47 -2.61
C LEU A 27 4.61 -4.94 -1.19
N LEU A 28 5.75 -4.27 -0.97
CA LEU A 28 6.07 -3.64 0.31
C LEU A 28 5.07 -2.54 0.64
N ALA A 29 4.73 -1.70 -0.34
CA ALA A 29 3.71 -0.66 -0.18
C ALA A 29 2.36 -1.29 0.21
N LEU A 30 1.90 -2.31 -0.52
CA LEU A 30 0.65 -3.01 -0.21
C LEU A 30 0.64 -3.61 1.21
N MET A 31 1.75 -4.25 1.64
CA MET A 31 1.86 -4.79 3.00
C MET A 31 1.76 -3.69 4.06
N LEU A 32 2.48 -2.59 3.87
CA LEU A 32 2.47 -1.43 4.76
C LEU A 32 1.05 -0.85 4.91
N PHE A 33 0.35 -0.68 3.80
CA PHE A 33 -1.05 -0.26 3.77
C PHE A 33 -1.99 -1.25 4.47
N THR A 34 -1.76 -2.55 4.28
CA THR A 34 -2.57 -3.61 4.92
C THR A 34 -2.40 -3.59 6.44
N VAL A 35 -1.17 -3.41 6.93
CA VAL A 35 -0.87 -3.33 8.37
C VAL A 35 -1.54 -2.11 9.00
N TRP A 36 -1.45 -0.95 8.35
CA TRP A 36 -2.15 0.24 8.80
C TRP A 36 -3.66 0.03 8.89
N ALA A 37 -4.27 -0.48 7.81
CA ALA A 37 -5.71 -0.69 7.75
C ALA A 37 -6.20 -1.64 8.85
N THR A 38 -5.41 -2.69 9.10
CA THR A 38 -5.67 -3.65 10.19
C THR A 38 -5.61 -2.99 11.57
N ARG A 39 -4.70 -2.04 11.76
CA ARG A 39 -4.47 -1.39 13.06
C ARG A 39 -5.46 -0.25 13.34
N THR A 40 -5.79 0.54 12.34
CA THR A 40 -6.66 1.73 12.48
C THR A 40 -8.12 1.43 12.17
N GLY A 41 -8.42 0.30 11.50
CA GLY A 41 -9.75 -0.06 11.03
C GLY A 41 -10.23 0.77 9.84
N ARG A 42 -9.34 1.56 9.22
CA ARG A 42 -9.63 2.42 8.07
C ARG A 42 -9.17 1.76 6.77
N THR A 43 -9.78 2.14 5.65
CA THR A 43 -9.42 1.66 4.31
C THR A 43 -8.83 2.78 3.48
N LEU A 44 -7.87 2.47 2.61
CA LEU A 44 -7.37 3.46 1.65
C LEU A 44 -8.43 3.86 0.63
N PRO A 45 -8.30 5.07 0.04
CA PRO A 45 -9.07 5.43 -1.12
C PRO A 45 -8.81 4.43 -2.26
N PRO A 46 -9.81 4.15 -3.11
CA PRO A 46 -9.70 3.17 -4.20
C PRO A 46 -8.92 3.72 -5.41
N VAL A 47 -7.87 4.49 -5.16
CA VAL A 47 -6.95 5.03 -6.17
C VAL A 47 -5.64 4.23 -6.12
N PRO A 48 -4.92 4.11 -7.24
CA PRO A 48 -3.55 3.61 -7.22
C PRO A 48 -2.70 4.37 -6.20
N VAL A 49 -1.87 3.66 -5.45
CA VAL A 49 -0.94 4.27 -4.48
C VAL A 49 -0.06 5.33 -5.13
N ALA A 50 0.32 5.12 -6.39
CA ALA A 50 1.12 6.06 -7.18
C ALA A 50 0.41 7.39 -7.47
N ASP A 51 -0.92 7.42 -7.34
CA ASP A 51 -1.74 8.62 -7.57
C ASP A 51 -2.05 9.37 -6.26
N LEU A 52 -1.59 8.87 -5.10
CA LEU A 52 -1.69 9.60 -3.84
C LEU A 52 -0.69 10.76 -3.82
N THR A 53 -1.16 11.91 -3.35
CA THR A 53 -0.30 13.07 -3.12
C THR A 53 0.64 12.84 -1.93
N ALA A 54 1.74 13.59 -1.88
CA ALA A 54 2.65 13.54 -0.74
C ALA A 54 1.93 13.89 0.58
N GLU A 55 1.04 14.88 0.55
CA GLU A 55 0.25 15.31 1.70
C GLU A 55 -0.69 14.21 2.20
N GLU A 56 -1.36 13.48 1.29
CA GLU A 56 -2.20 12.34 1.66
C GLU A 56 -1.40 11.18 2.25
N LEU A 57 -0.18 10.95 1.74
CA LEU A 57 0.74 9.96 2.31
C LEU A 57 1.24 10.39 3.69
N GLU A 58 1.57 11.67 3.87
CA GLU A 58 1.99 12.22 5.16
C GLU A 58 0.88 12.13 6.21
N ASP A 59 -0.35 12.55 5.87
CA ASP A 59 -1.51 12.42 6.76
C ASP A 59 -1.80 10.95 7.13
N PHE A 60 -1.63 10.04 6.16
CA PHE A 60 -1.77 8.61 6.39
C PHE A 60 -0.72 8.09 7.39
N TRP A 61 0.54 8.48 7.21
CA TRP A 61 1.65 8.00 8.04
C TRP A 61 1.77 8.71 9.40
N ALA A 62 1.20 9.91 9.51
CA ALA A 62 1.12 10.69 10.74
C ALA A 62 -0.05 10.28 11.67
N ASP A 63 -0.76 9.17 11.38
CA ASP A 63 -1.90 8.72 12.19
C ASP A 63 -1.46 8.32 13.62
N ASP A 64 -1.88 9.06 14.64
CA ASP A 64 -1.57 8.78 16.06
C ASP A 64 -1.95 7.35 16.51
N GLN A 65 -2.87 6.68 15.81
CA GLN A 65 -3.24 5.29 16.11
C GLN A 65 -2.14 4.28 15.73
N LEU A 66 -1.21 4.65 14.84
CA LEU A 66 0.04 3.92 14.58
C LEU A 66 1.04 4.05 15.72
N GLU A 67 0.91 5.03 16.60
CA GLU A 67 1.84 5.21 17.72
C GLU A 67 1.42 4.44 18.98
N GLN A 68 0.14 4.09 19.12
CA GLN A 68 -0.35 3.40 20.31
C GLN A 68 0.31 2.02 20.46
N PRO A 69 1.25 1.82 21.42
CA PRO A 69 1.88 0.53 21.59
C PRO A 69 0.76 -0.48 21.84
N VAL A 70 0.79 -1.62 21.13
CA VAL A 70 0.03 -2.81 21.52
C VAL A 70 0.28 -2.92 23.01
N ARG A 71 -0.73 -2.64 23.83
CA ARG A 71 -0.57 -2.65 25.28
C ARG A 71 -0.01 -4.02 25.58
N ALA A 72 1.30 -4.08 25.84
CA ALA A 72 1.93 -5.26 26.34
C ALA A 72 1.16 -5.49 27.62
N ARG A 73 0.32 -6.52 27.59
CA ARG A 73 -0.48 -6.93 28.73
C ARG A 73 0.59 -7.41 29.69
N VAL A 74 1.17 -6.50 30.47
CA VAL A 74 2.12 -6.86 31.52
C VAL A 74 1.29 -7.77 32.41
N PRO A 75 1.54 -9.09 32.43
CA PRO A 75 0.85 -9.91 33.40
C PRO A 75 1.24 -9.33 34.75
N ALA A 76 0.24 -8.87 35.51
CA ALA A 76 0.48 -8.31 36.83
C ALA A 76 1.45 -9.25 37.56
N PRO A 77 2.51 -8.74 38.22
CA PRO A 77 3.38 -9.59 39.00
C PRO A 77 2.48 -10.38 39.93
N ARG A 78 2.49 -11.71 39.80
CA ARG A 78 1.71 -12.59 40.68
C ARG A 78 2.21 -12.28 42.07
N LEU A 79 1.46 -11.47 42.80
CA LEU A 79 1.76 -11.12 44.18
C LEU A 79 1.81 -12.46 44.90
N GLY A 80 3.02 -12.86 45.29
CA GLY A 80 3.23 -14.09 46.04
C GLY A 80 2.51 -13.97 47.36
N THR A 81 1.29 -14.48 47.43
CA THR A 81 0.69 -14.95 48.67
C THR A 81 1.33 -16.28 49.01
N ASP A 82 2.44 -16.23 49.73
CA ASP A 82 3.00 -17.36 50.48
C ASP A 82 4.00 -16.74 51.48
N ARG A 83 3.96 -16.98 52.79
CA ARG A 83 3.06 -17.63 53.73
C ARG A 83 3.58 -17.22 55.11
#